data_AF-A0A4U5UVG0-F1
#
_entry.id   AF-A0A4U5UVG0-F1
#
_cell.length_a   1.000
_cell.length_b   1.000
_cell.length_c   1.000
_cell.angle_alpha   90.00
_cell.angle_beta   90.00
_cell.angle_gamma   90.00
#
_symmetry.space_group_name_H-M   'P 1'
#
loop_
_entity.id
_entity.type
_entity.pdbx_description
1 polymer ?
#
loop_
_entity_poly.entity_id
_entity_poly.type
_entity_poly.pdbx_seq_one_letter_code
_entity_poly.pdbx_strand_id
1 'polypeptide(L)'
;MARHSKLQKQVLALYRQFLRAGQDKPGFIPRIRDEFRENARIKKTDVMHIEYLYRRGQRQLEQLKDVHTKQLGSFSKPGHKS
;
A
#
# COMPACT_ATOMS: atom_id res chain seq x y z
N MET A 1 14.15 -12.39 -16.85
CA MET A 1 13.45 -11.47 -15.92
C MET A 1 14.34 -11.21 -14.72
N ALA A 2 14.61 -9.95 -14.36
CA ALA A 2 15.42 -9.65 -13.19
C ALA A 2 14.74 -10.17 -11.91
N ARG A 3 15.49 -10.92 -11.08
CA ARG A 3 14.97 -11.47 -9.82
C ARG A 3 14.61 -10.34 -8.87
N HIS A 4 13.35 -10.33 -8.38
CA HIS A 4 12.92 -9.33 -7.41
C HIS A 4 13.72 -9.41 -6.10
N SER A 5 14.07 -8.24 -5.56
CA SER A 5 14.67 -8.13 -4.23
C SER A 5 13.69 -8.60 -3.14
N LYS A 6 14.21 -8.89 -1.94
CA LYS A 6 13.38 -9.27 -0.78
C LYS A 6 12.31 -8.22 -0.50
N LEU A 7 12.69 -6.94 -0.50
CA LEU A 7 11.77 -5.82 -0.28
C LEU A 7 10.70 -5.74 -1.37
N GLN A 8 11.06 -5.91 -2.65
CA GLN A 8 10.08 -5.93 -3.74
C GLN A 8 9.06 -7.07 -3.58
N LYS A 9 9.50 -8.26 -3.17
CA LYS A 9 8.60 -9.38 -2.88
C LYS A 9 7.67 -9.07 -1.71
N GLN A 10 8.17 -8.42 -0.67
CA GLN A 10 7.38 -7.98 0.48
C GLN A 10 6.31 -6.96 0.09
N VAL A 11 6.66 -5.95 -0.73
CA VAL A 11 5.70 -4.96 -1.24
C VAL A 11 4.61 -5.63 -2.10
N LEU A 12 4.99 -6.57 -2.98
CA LEU A 12 4.01 -7.32 -3.79
C LEU A 12 3.10 -8.20 -2.92
N ALA A 13 3.63 -8.78 -1.84
CA ALA A 13 2.83 -9.54 -0.88
C ALA A 13 1.83 -8.63 -0.14
N LEU A 14 2.29 -7.46 0.31
CA LEU A 14 1.45 -6.46 0.96
C LEU A 14 0.29 -6.02 0.04
N TYR A 15 0.57 -5.75 -1.23
CA TYR A 15 -0.46 -5.41 -2.22
C TYR A 15 -1.55 -6.48 -2.34
N ARG A 16 -1.16 -7.76 -2.45
CA ARG A 16 -2.12 -8.88 -2.52
C ARG A 16 -2.94 -9.00 -1.24
N GLN A 17 -2.35 -8.74 -0.08
CA GLN A 17 -3.07 -8.77 1.19
C GLN A 17 -4.11 -7.65 1.29
N PHE A 18 -3.78 -6.44 0.81
CA PHE A 18 -4.75 -5.35 0.70
C PHE A 18 -5.93 -5.71 -0.20
N LEU A 19 -5.65 -6.26 -1.39
CA LEU A 19 -6.71 -6.68 -2.31
C LEU A 19 -7.64 -7.71 -1.67
N ARG A 20 -7.10 -8.67 -0.91
CA ARG A 20 -7.92 -9.66 -0.18
C ARG A 20 -8.77 -9.01 0.91
N ALA A 21 -8.17 -8.16 1.75
CA ALA A 21 -8.88 -7.51 2.86
C ALA A 21 -9.94 -6.48 2.39
N GLY A 22 -9.78 -5.94 1.18
CA GLY A 22 -10.72 -5.02 0.55
C GLY A 22 -11.72 -5.67 -0.40
N GLN A 23 -11.66 -7.00 -0.62
CA GLN A 23 -12.51 -7.68 -1.62
C GLN A 23 -14.01 -7.55 -1.30
N ASP A 24 -14.37 -7.63 -0.02
CA ASP A 24 -15.76 -7.54 0.44
C ASP A 24 -16.22 -6.10 0.72
N LYS A 25 -15.37 -5.10 0.41
CA LYS A 25 -15.62 -3.67 0.67
C LYS A 25 -15.80 -2.91 -0.65
N PRO A 26 -17.02 -2.44 -0.99
CA PRO A 26 -17.27 -1.70 -2.23
C PRO A 26 -16.35 -0.49 -2.40
N GLY A 27 -15.76 -0.33 -3.58
CA GLY A 27 -14.88 0.80 -3.90
C GLY A 27 -13.44 0.72 -3.34
N PHE A 28 -13.11 -0.26 -2.51
CA PHE A 28 -11.76 -0.37 -1.94
C PHE A 28 -10.74 -0.88 -2.97
N ILE A 29 -11.11 -1.87 -3.80
CA ILE A 29 -10.18 -2.45 -4.79
C ILE A 29 -9.64 -1.40 -5.78
N PRO A 30 -10.47 -0.54 -6.42
CA PRO A 30 -9.95 0.55 -7.25
C PRO A 30 -9.01 1.48 -6.48
N ARG A 31 -9.41 1.93 -5.28
CA ARG A 31 -8.60 2.83 -4.45
C ARG A 31 -7.24 2.24 -4.07
N ILE A 32 -7.20 0.95 -3.71
CA ILE A 32 -5.96 0.22 -3.41
C ILE A 32 -5.06 0.17 -4.66
N ARG A 33 -5.62 -0.13 -5.84
CA ARG A 33 -4.87 -0.15 -7.10
C ARG A 33 -4.25 1.19 -7.42
N ASP A 34 -5.03 2.26 -7.28
CA ASP A 34 -4.60 3.62 -7.61
C ASP A 34 -3.48 4.09 -6.68
N GLU A 35 -3.62 3.88 -5.38
CA GLU A 35 -2.58 4.24 -4.40
C GLU A 35 -1.28 3.45 -4.62
N PHE A 36 -1.34 2.14 -4.88
CA PHE A 36 -0.12 1.36 -5.19
C PHE A 36 0.51 1.77 -6.52
N ARG A 37 -0.30 2.15 -7.53
CA ARG A 37 0.19 2.64 -8.82
C ARG A 37 0.87 4.00 -8.70
N GLU A 38 0.33 4.91 -7.88
CA GLU A 38 0.97 6.19 -7.60
C GLU A 38 2.34 6.00 -6.94
N ASN A 39 2.41 5.16 -5.91
CA ASN A 39 3.66 4.86 -5.22
C ASN A 39 4.66 4.05 -6.06
N ALA A 40 4.23 3.36 -7.12
CA ALA A 40 5.13 2.67 -8.06
C ALA A 40 6.03 3.64 -8.85
N ARG A 41 5.75 4.95 -8.84
CA ARG A 41 6.59 6.00 -9.44
C ARG A 41 7.84 6.32 -8.60
N ILE A 42 7.90 5.86 -7.35
CA ILE A 42 9.06 6.06 -6.48
C ILE A 42 10.28 5.37 -7.08
N LYS A 43 11.43 6.07 -7.07
CA LYS A 43 12.69 5.50 -7.57
C LYS A 43 13.04 4.25 -6.77
N LYS A 44 13.36 3.15 -7.45
CA LYS A 44 13.72 1.86 -6.82
C LYS A 44 14.92 1.95 -5.87
N THR A 45 15.76 2.98 -6.04
CA THR A 45 16.92 3.28 -5.20
C THR A 45 16.57 4.01 -3.91
N ASP A 46 15.36 4.57 -3.78
CA ASP A 46 14.88 5.22 -2.55
C ASP A 46 14.38 4.17 -1.55
N VAL A 47 15.31 3.30 -1.13
CA VAL A 47 15.01 2.12 -0.31
C VAL A 47 14.40 2.53 1.03
N MET A 48 14.92 3.60 1.66
CA MET A 48 14.44 4.09 2.95
C MET A 48 12.98 4.55 2.89
N HIS A 49 12.60 5.28 1.83
CA HIS A 49 11.22 5.71 1.64
C HIS A 49 10.31 4.51 1.39
N ILE A 50 10.71 3.57 0.54
CA ILE A 50 9.94 2.35 0.25
C ILE A 50 9.71 1.54 1.52
N GLU A 51 10.73 1.38 2.36
CA GLU A 51 10.61 0.70 3.65
C GLU A 51 9.67 1.42 4.62
N TYR A 52 9.76 2.76 4.68
CA TYR A 52 8.84 3.55 5.49
C TYR A 52 7.39 3.33 5.06
N LEU A 53 7.09 3.41 3.77
CA LEU A 53 5.76 3.17 3.23
C LEU A 53 5.31 1.73 3.44
N TYR A 54 6.22 0.76 3.30
CA TYR A 54 5.93 -0.64 3.59
C TYR A 54 5.48 -0.84 5.05
N ARG A 55 6.25 -0.32 6.03
CA ARG A 55 5.89 -0.39 7.46
C ARG A 55 4.56 0.34 7.75
N ARG A 56 4.32 1.48 7.11
CA ARG A 56 3.05 2.21 7.23
C ARG A 56 1.88 1.40 6.66
N GLY A 57 2.05 0.83 5.47
CA GLY A 57 1.05 0.01 4.80
C GLY A 57 0.72 -1.26 5.57
N GLN A 58 1.69 -1.89 6.25
CA GLN A 58 1.40 -3.01 7.16
C GLN A 58 0.43 -2.60 8.28
N ARG A 59 0.64 -1.44 8.91
CA ARG A 59 -0.29 -0.94 9.95
C ARG A 59 -1.69 -0.65 9.40
N GLN A 60 -1.76 -0.05 8.21
CA GLN A 60 -3.05 0.21 7.54
C GLN A 60 -3.76 -1.08 7.11
N LEU A 61 -3.02 -2.13 6.77
CA LEU A 61 -3.59 -3.43 6.46
C LEU A 61 -4.21 -4.07 7.70
N GLU A 62 -3.53 -4.02 8.84
CA GLU A 62 -4.11 -4.52 10.09
C GLU A 62 -5.38 -3.77 10.47
N GLN A 63 -5.41 -2.45 10.29
CA GLN A 63 -6.65 -1.66 10.44
C GLN A 63 -7.73 -2.10 9.44
N LEU A 64 -7.38 -2.33 8.17
CA LEU A 64 -8.35 -2.73 7.14
C LEU A 64 -8.99 -4.11 7.39
N LYS A 65 -8.24 -5.02 8.03
CA LYS A 65 -8.74 -6.33 8.45
C LYS A 65 -9.73 -6.24 9.61
N ASP A 66 -9.64 -5.19 10.42
CA ASP A 66 -10.63 -4.92 11.46
C ASP A 66 -11.99 -4.60 10.81
N VAL A 67 -13.03 -5.33 11.26
CA VAL A 67 -14.37 -5.35 10.68
C VAL A 67 -15.08 -3.99 10.81
N HIS A 68 -14.65 -3.16 11.77
CA HIS A 68 -15.22 -1.84 12.00
C HIS A 68 -14.61 -0.73 11.12
N THR A 69 -13.64 -1.03 10.26
CA THR A 69 -12.99 -0.02 9.42
C THR A 69 -13.87 0.39 8.25
N LYS A 70 -14.57 1.53 8.43
CA LYS A 70 -15.47 2.14 7.43
C LYS A 70 -14.74 2.98 6.38
N GLN A 71 -13.47 3.31 6.56
CA GLN A 71 -12.69 4.13 5.61
C GLN A 71 -11.22 3.69 5.50
N LEU A 72 -10.70 3.67 4.28
CA LEU A 72 -9.28 3.47 4.01
C LEU A 72 -8.54 4.81 4.04
N GLY A 73 -7.70 5.02 5.07
CA GLY A 73 -6.80 6.18 5.13
C GLY A 73 -5.84 6.23 3.92
N SER A 74 -5.39 7.43 3.54
CA SER A 74 -4.42 7.57 2.43
C SER A 74 -3.03 7.04 2.81
N PHE A 75 -2.32 6.44 1.85
CA PHE A 75 -0.95 5.97 2.06
C PHE A 75 0.07 7.11 1.98
N SER A 76 -0.27 8.20 1.29
CA SER A 76 0.52 9.45 1.28
C SER A 76 0.32 10.30 2.55
N LYS A 77 1.32 11.11 2.92
CA LYS A 77 1.09 12.25 3.84
C LYS A 77 0.12 13.22 3.15
N PRO A 78 -0.77 13.93 3.87
CA PRO A 78 -1.48 15.06 3.27
C PRO A 78 -0.42 16.03 2.75
N GLY A 79 -0.32 16.15 1.43
CA GLY A 79 0.61 17.06 0.81
C GLY A 79 0.27 18.48 1.29
N HIS A 80 1.27 19.17 1.81
CA HIS A 80 1.25 20.62 1.83
C HIS A 80 1.05 21.05 0.38
N LYS A 81 -0.18 21.49 0.04
CA LYS A 81 -0.41 22.24 -1.18
C LYS A 81 0.28 23.58 -0.97
N SER A 82 1.36 23.84 -1.72
CA SER A 82 1.76 25.20 -2.06
C SER A 82 0.81 25.73 -3.13
#